data_AF-A0A7X0KM72-F1
#
_entry.id   AF-A0A7X0KM72-F1
#
_cell.length_a   1.000
_cell.length_b   1.000
_cell.length_c   1.000
_cell.angle_alpha   90.00
_cell.angle_beta   90.00
_cell.angle_gamma   90.00
#
_symmetry.space_group_name_H-M   'P 1'
#
loop_
_entity.id
_entity.type
_entity.pdbx_description
1 polymer ?
#
loop_
_entity_poly.entity_id
_entity_poly.type
_entity_poly.pdbx_seq_one_letter_code
_entity_poly.pdbx_strand_id
1 'polypeptide(L)'
;MKVAKAKSLWRPRHSITAAFGYGFSTTPLQTAAGAAALMNGGRPVPPTFLPRTIEEANALSERVVSAKTSDDMRYLYNVNATAPGGSGKGGAVLGYRVGGKTGTAEKVVGGRYSKDRNFNVFLAAFPIEDTKYVILTIVDEPKLQGSSRAATAGVSAAPMAANIIRRAATMLGVTPDFTLQ
;
A
#
# COMPACT_ATOMS: atom_id res chain seq x y z
N MET A 1 34.20 30.43 -4.00
CA MET A 1 34.08 29.15 -4.74
C MET A 1 32.58 28.85 -4.94
N LYS A 2 32.03 29.03 -6.14
CA LYS A 2 30.61 28.75 -6.42
C LYS A 2 30.47 27.26 -6.70
N VAL A 3 29.82 26.51 -5.82
CA VAL A 3 29.42 25.13 -6.11
C VAL A 3 28.41 25.20 -7.25
N ALA A 4 28.77 24.68 -8.42
CA ALA A 4 27.85 24.57 -9.53
C ALA A 4 26.65 23.73 -9.06
N LYS A 5 25.43 24.29 -9.11
CA LYS A 5 24.20 23.51 -8.92
C LYS A 5 24.22 22.38 -9.94
N ALA A 6 24.36 21.14 -9.47
CA ALA A 6 24.23 19.96 -10.32
C ALA A 6 22.90 20.06 -11.08
N LYS A 7 22.95 19.92 -12.41
CA LYS A 7 21.73 19.90 -13.22
C LYS A 7 20.85 18.76 -12.70
N SER A 8 19.60 19.09 -12.38
CA SER A 8 18.61 18.08 -11.99
C SER A 8 18.53 17.00 -13.07
N LEU A 9 18.79 15.75 -12.69
CA LEU A 9 18.59 14.58 -13.55
C LEU A 9 17.10 14.29 -13.78
N TRP A 10 16.20 15.02 -13.11
CA TRP A 10 14.76 14.88 -13.21
C TRP A 10 14.21 15.62 -14.44
N ARG A 11 13.56 14.88 -15.33
CA ARG A 11 12.87 15.41 -16.52
C ARG A 11 11.35 15.28 -16.30
N PRO A 12 10.50 16.06 -17.00
CA PRO A 12 9.03 15.97 -16.84
C PRO A 12 8.45 14.56 -17.00
N ARG A 13 9.02 13.78 -17.94
CA ARG A 13 8.68 12.36 -18.14
C ARG A 13 8.92 11.48 -16.92
N HIS A 14 9.90 11.81 -16.07
CA HIS A 14 10.12 11.09 -14.81
C HIS A 14 9.01 11.37 -13.80
N SER A 15 8.47 12.60 -13.75
CA SER A 15 7.29 12.90 -12.92
C SER A 15 6.08 12.04 -13.31
N ILE A 16 5.86 11.91 -14.62
CA ILE A 16 4.76 11.10 -15.16
C ILE A 16 4.93 9.64 -14.75
N THR A 17 6.09 9.04 -15.01
CA THR A 17 6.32 7.62 -14.66
C THR A 17 6.31 7.38 -13.16
N ALA A 18 6.86 8.30 -12.38
CA ALA A 18 6.89 8.20 -10.93
C ALA A 18 5.48 8.22 -10.32
N ALA A 19 4.55 8.99 -10.90
CA ALA A 19 3.17 9.08 -10.41
C ALA A 19 2.42 7.74 -10.42
N PHE A 20 2.81 6.80 -11.30
CA PHE A 20 2.25 5.45 -11.35
C PHE A 20 3.24 4.35 -10.93
N GLY A 21 4.34 4.72 -10.25
CA GLY A 21 5.24 3.79 -9.58
C GLY A 21 6.43 3.28 -10.41
N TYR A 22 6.77 3.96 -11.51
CA TYR A 22 7.92 3.61 -12.37
C TYR A 22 9.03 4.66 -12.30
N GLY A 23 10.29 4.21 -12.31
CA GLY A 23 11.47 5.10 -12.35
C GLY A 23 12.15 5.34 -11.01
N PHE A 24 11.65 4.74 -9.92
CA PHE A 24 12.35 4.63 -8.65
C PHE A 24 11.96 3.32 -7.95
N SER A 25 12.74 2.90 -6.96
CA SER A 25 12.48 1.70 -6.17
C SER A 25 12.43 2.06 -4.69
N THR A 26 11.57 1.39 -3.94
CA THR A 26 11.49 1.47 -2.48
C THR A 26 11.64 0.07 -1.88
N THR A 27 12.15 0.00 -0.66
CA THR A 27 12.05 -1.23 0.13
C THR A 27 10.59 -1.45 0.56
N PRO A 28 10.17 -2.70 0.82
CA PRO A 28 8.85 -2.98 1.36
C PRO A 28 8.50 -2.16 2.61
N LEU A 29 9.46 -2.00 3.53
CA LEU A 29 9.26 -1.24 4.76
C LEU A 29 9.05 0.25 4.48
N GLN A 30 9.81 0.85 3.55
CA GLN A 30 9.60 2.25 3.14
C GLN A 30 8.20 2.44 2.51
N THR A 31 7.75 1.51 1.68
CA THR A 31 6.41 1.54 1.08
C THR A 31 5.33 1.48 2.16
N ALA A 32 5.45 0.56 3.11
CA ALA A 32 4.50 0.42 4.21
C ALA A 32 4.49 1.67 5.13
N ALA A 33 5.66 2.23 5.43
CA ALA A 33 5.77 3.43 6.26
C ALA A 33 5.17 4.67 5.59
N GLY A 34 5.46 4.88 4.30
CA GLY A 34 4.88 5.97 3.52
C GLY A 34 3.36 5.84 3.40
N ALA A 35 2.87 4.62 3.21
CA ALA A 35 1.44 4.32 3.24
C ALA A 35 0.79 4.61 4.59
N ALA A 36 1.42 4.20 5.70
CA ALA A 36 0.91 4.47 7.05
C ALA A 36 0.75 5.97 7.29
N ALA A 37 1.68 6.79 6.80
CA ALA A 37 1.58 8.25 6.85
C ALA A 37 0.32 8.77 6.14
N LEU A 38 -0.08 8.17 5.03
CA LEU A 38 -1.29 8.55 4.29
C LEU A 38 -2.59 8.12 5.01
N MET A 39 -2.51 7.22 5.99
CA MET A 39 -3.67 6.65 6.67
C MET A 39 -3.85 7.15 8.11
N ASN A 40 -2.89 7.90 8.66
CA ASN A 40 -2.87 8.30 10.07
C ASN A 40 -2.94 9.82 10.29
N GLY A 41 -3.61 10.54 9.39
CA GLY A 41 -3.69 11.99 9.42
C GLY A 41 -2.51 12.69 8.76
N GLY A 42 -1.66 11.99 8.01
CA GLY A 42 -0.57 12.60 7.26
C GLY A 42 0.75 12.70 8.00
N ARG A 43 0.97 11.90 9.04
CA ARG A 43 2.13 11.96 9.92
C ARG A 43 3.05 10.74 9.71
N PRO A 44 4.20 10.87 9.04
CA PRO A 44 5.14 9.77 8.88
C PRO A 44 5.63 9.30 10.24
N VAL A 45 5.51 8.01 10.53
CA VAL A 45 6.04 7.41 11.76
C VAL A 45 7.25 6.57 11.38
N PRO A 46 8.47 6.91 11.86
CA PRO A 46 9.64 6.06 11.65
C PRO A 46 9.38 4.66 12.21
N PRO A 47 9.44 3.60 11.38
CA PRO A 47 9.18 2.24 11.84
C PRO A 47 10.15 1.84 12.96
N THR A 48 9.63 1.18 13.98
CA THR A 48 10.43 0.69 15.11
C THR A 48 9.80 -0.56 15.72
N PHE A 49 10.65 -1.41 16.31
CA PHE A 49 10.21 -2.53 17.15
C PHE A 49 10.05 -2.11 18.62
N LEU A 50 10.54 -0.93 18.99
CA LEU A 50 10.44 -0.43 20.35
C LEU A 50 9.08 0.25 20.55
N PRO A 51 8.29 -0.13 21.57
CA PRO A 51 7.05 0.54 21.90
C PRO A 51 7.27 2.04 22.13
N ARG A 52 6.29 2.85 21.74
CA ARG A 52 6.28 4.30 21.94
C ARG A 52 4.88 4.75 22.33
N THR A 53 4.80 5.85 23.08
CA THR A 53 3.55 6.57 23.23
C THR A 53 3.21 7.35 21.95
N ILE A 54 1.97 7.83 21.87
CA ILE A 54 1.52 8.65 20.74
C ILE A 54 2.30 9.98 20.71
N GLU A 55 2.60 10.56 21.87
CA GLU A 55 3.36 11.79 22.02
C GLU A 55 4.79 11.63 21.49
N GLU A 56 5.47 10.55 21.88
CA GLU A 56 6.83 10.23 21.40
C GLU A 56 6.86 10.01 19.89
N ALA A 57 5.87 9.29 19.35
CA ALA A 57 5.75 9.08 17.91
C ALA A 57 5.49 10.39 17.15
N ASN A 58 4.62 11.25 17.68
CA ASN A 58 4.29 12.56 17.09
C ASN A 58 5.45 13.55 17.16
N ALA A 59 6.27 13.51 18.21
CA ALA A 59 7.45 14.36 18.35
C ALA A 59 8.50 14.11 17.25
N LEU A 60 8.53 12.89 16.70
CA LEU A 60 9.42 12.49 15.61
C LEU A 60 8.82 12.72 14.21
N SER A 61 7.60 13.27 14.13
CA SER A 61 6.81 13.30 12.90
C SER A 61 6.38 14.71 12.50
N GLU A 62 6.91 15.18 11.37
CA GLU A 62 6.38 16.35 10.68
C GLU A 62 5.25 15.93 9.73
N ARG A 63 4.12 16.62 9.79
CA ARG A 63 2.96 16.30 8.96
C ARG A 63 3.27 16.61 7.49
N VAL A 64 3.21 15.60 6.61
CA VAL A 64 3.53 15.72 5.17
C VAL A 64 2.29 15.93 4.30
N VAL A 65 1.10 15.54 4.78
CA VAL A 65 -0.19 15.83 4.12
C VAL A 65 -1.24 16.24 5.14
N SER A 66 -2.28 16.97 4.70
CA SER A 66 -3.35 17.40 5.62
C SER A 66 -4.13 16.21 6.19
N ALA A 67 -4.77 16.39 7.35
CA ALA A 67 -5.68 15.38 7.92
C ALA A 67 -6.78 15.01 6.91
N LYS A 68 -7.38 16.03 6.28
CA LYS A 68 -8.38 15.84 5.23
C LYS A 68 -7.87 14.99 4.07
N THR A 69 -6.64 15.22 3.60
CA THR A 69 -6.04 14.40 2.55
C THR A 69 -5.91 12.94 3.00
N SER A 70 -5.54 12.70 4.26
CA SER A 70 -5.48 11.34 4.80
C SER A 70 -6.87 10.68 4.84
N ASP A 71 -7.92 11.42 5.19
CA ASP A 71 -9.31 10.93 5.16
C ASP A 71 -9.75 10.58 3.74
N ASP A 72 -9.45 11.46 2.77
CA ASP A 72 -9.74 11.25 1.36
C ASP A 72 -8.99 10.00 0.83
N MET A 73 -7.74 9.78 1.27
CA MET A 73 -6.98 8.58 0.91
C MET A 73 -7.62 7.30 1.46
N ARG A 74 -8.09 7.31 2.70
CA ARG A 74 -8.82 6.18 3.31
C ARG A 74 -10.10 5.85 2.54
N TYR A 75 -10.85 6.88 2.15
CA TYR A 75 -12.01 6.74 1.28
C TYR A 75 -11.66 6.09 -0.07
N LEU A 76 -10.63 6.58 -0.77
CA LEU A 76 -10.22 6.03 -2.06
C LEU A 76 -9.77 4.56 -1.96
N TYR A 77 -9.08 4.20 -0.88
CA TYR A 77 -8.67 2.83 -0.61
C TYR A 77 -9.87 1.91 -0.35
N ASN A 78 -10.87 2.39 0.39
CA ASN A 78 -12.11 1.68 0.61
C ASN A 78 -12.87 1.46 -0.71
N VAL A 79 -13.00 2.51 -1.53
CA VAL A 79 -13.66 2.42 -2.84
C VAL A 79 -12.96 1.41 -3.75
N ASN A 80 -11.62 1.41 -3.81
CA ASN A 80 -10.90 0.43 -4.64
C ASN A 80 -11.11 -1.03 -4.19
N ALA A 81 -11.44 -1.26 -2.92
CA ALA A 81 -11.71 -2.59 -2.38
C ALA A 81 -13.18 -3.02 -2.52
N THR A 82 -14.13 -2.08 -2.53
CA THR A 82 -15.57 -2.36 -2.44
C THR A 82 -16.35 -2.08 -3.73
N ALA A 83 -16.03 -1.02 -4.45
CA ALA A 83 -16.82 -0.56 -5.58
C ALA A 83 -16.76 -1.53 -6.78
N PRO A 84 -17.82 -1.66 -7.59
CA PRO A 84 -17.78 -2.34 -8.89
C PRO A 84 -16.57 -1.91 -9.73
N GLY A 85 -15.83 -2.87 -10.29
CA GLY A 85 -14.61 -2.59 -11.05
C GLY A 85 -13.35 -2.26 -10.22
N GLY A 86 -13.44 -2.16 -8.89
CA GLY A 86 -12.30 -1.97 -8.01
C GLY A 86 -11.25 -3.08 -8.15
N SER A 87 -9.98 -2.70 -8.29
CA SER A 87 -8.88 -3.65 -8.47
C SER A 87 -8.49 -4.38 -7.17
N GLY A 88 -8.87 -3.81 -6.01
CA GLY A 88 -8.51 -4.30 -4.69
C GLY A 88 -9.48 -5.31 -4.08
N LYS A 89 -10.52 -5.73 -4.81
CA LYS A 89 -11.59 -6.61 -4.29
C LYS A 89 -11.10 -7.92 -3.68
N GLY A 90 -10.01 -8.48 -4.20
CA GLY A 90 -9.41 -9.69 -3.63
C GLY A 90 -8.91 -9.52 -2.18
N GLY A 91 -8.76 -8.29 -1.71
CA GLY A 91 -8.37 -7.95 -0.34
C GLY A 91 -9.55 -7.73 0.63
N ALA A 92 -10.79 -7.75 0.15
CA ALA A 92 -11.97 -7.57 0.99
C ALA A 92 -12.14 -8.75 1.96
N VAL A 93 -12.58 -8.46 3.19
CA VAL A 93 -12.81 -9.48 4.21
C VAL A 93 -14.19 -9.28 4.80
N LEU A 94 -15.00 -10.34 4.79
CA LEU A 94 -16.32 -10.31 5.40
C LEU A 94 -16.19 -9.97 6.89
N GLY A 95 -17.01 -9.03 7.38
CA GLY A 95 -16.99 -8.53 8.75
C GLY A 95 -15.92 -7.46 9.02
N TYR A 96 -15.02 -7.14 8.10
CA TYR A 96 -13.98 -6.14 8.32
C TYR A 96 -13.95 -5.07 7.23
N ARG A 97 -13.81 -3.81 7.64
CA ARG A 97 -13.72 -2.66 6.75
C ARG A 97 -12.28 -2.52 6.26
N VAL A 98 -11.96 -3.18 5.16
CA VAL A 98 -10.61 -3.23 4.58
C VAL A 98 -10.57 -2.39 3.30
N GLY A 99 -9.72 -1.38 3.29
CA GLY A 99 -9.33 -0.66 2.07
C GLY A 99 -7.99 -1.17 1.56
N GLY A 100 -7.71 -1.01 0.27
CA GLY A 100 -6.41 -1.42 -0.25
C GLY A 100 -6.05 -0.91 -1.63
N LYS A 101 -4.77 -1.02 -1.97
CA LYS A 101 -4.22 -0.67 -3.28
C LYS A 101 -3.40 -1.83 -3.85
N THR A 102 -3.64 -2.12 -5.12
CA THR A 102 -2.86 -3.06 -5.92
C THR A 102 -1.68 -2.37 -6.59
N GLY A 103 -0.55 -3.05 -6.63
CA GLY A 103 0.62 -2.73 -7.45
C GLY A 103 1.00 -3.96 -8.25
N THR A 104 0.98 -3.87 -9.58
CA THR A 104 1.47 -4.91 -10.48
C THR A 104 2.51 -4.24 -11.36
N ALA A 105 3.78 -4.49 -11.04
CA ALA A 105 4.90 -3.89 -11.75
C ALA A 105 5.62 -4.95 -12.56
N GLU A 106 6.04 -4.61 -13.78
CA GLU A 106 6.97 -5.45 -14.54
C GLU A 106 8.30 -5.50 -13.79
N LYS A 107 8.85 -6.69 -13.60
CA LYS A 107 10.12 -6.87 -12.87
C LYS A 107 11.28 -6.37 -13.73
N VAL A 108 12.22 -5.66 -13.12
CA VAL A 108 13.45 -5.25 -13.79
C VAL A 108 14.46 -6.40 -13.75
N VAL A 109 14.84 -6.91 -14.91
CA VAL A 109 15.86 -7.96 -15.08
C VAL A 109 16.93 -7.42 -16.04
N GLY A 110 18.19 -7.37 -15.57
CA GLY A 110 19.29 -6.82 -16.38
C GLY A 110 19.08 -5.36 -16.84
N GLY A 111 18.40 -4.55 -16.02
CA GLY A 111 18.11 -3.15 -16.32
C GLY A 111 16.95 -2.90 -17.30
N ARG A 112 16.17 -3.93 -17.67
CA ARG A 112 15.00 -3.82 -18.53
C ARG A 112 13.77 -4.45 -17.87
N TYR A 113 12.59 -3.94 -18.19
CA TYR A 113 11.34 -4.55 -17.74
C TYR A 113 11.09 -5.89 -18.45
N SER A 114 10.76 -6.90 -17.67
CA SER A 114 10.36 -8.22 -18.17
C SER A 114 8.86 -8.26 -18.40
N LYS A 115 8.45 -8.72 -19.59
CA LYS A 115 7.02 -8.87 -19.95
C LYS A 115 6.35 -10.08 -19.30
N ASP A 116 7.13 -11.03 -18.80
CA ASP A 116 6.65 -12.33 -18.31
C ASP A 116 6.82 -12.52 -16.80
N ARG A 117 7.38 -11.50 -16.12
CA ARG A 117 7.69 -11.53 -14.69
C ARG A 117 7.15 -10.28 -14.02
N ASN A 118 6.19 -10.48 -13.15
CA ASN A 118 5.59 -9.40 -12.37
C ASN A 118 6.08 -9.43 -10.93
N PHE A 119 6.18 -8.25 -10.35
CA PHE A 119 6.32 -8.05 -8.92
C PHE A 119 4.98 -7.51 -8.39
N ASN A 120 4.25 -8.36 -7.69
CA ASN A 120 2.89 -8.05 -7.25
C ASN A 120 2.88 -7.64 -5.78
N VAL A 121 2.22 -6.52 -5.52
CA VAL A 121 2.13 -5.92 -4.20
C VAL A 121 0.67 -5.58 -3.92
N PHE A 122 0.22 -5.86 -2.71
CA PHE A 122 -1.04 -5.33 -2.21
C PHE A 122 -0.81 -4.69 -0.85
N LEU A 123 -1.28 -3.46 -0.71
CA LEU A 123 -1.24 -2.72 0.54
C LEU A 123 -2.68 -2.60 1.04
N ALA A 124 -2.96 -3.25 2.17
CA ALA A 124 -4.23 -3.18 2.88
C ALA A 124 -4.12 -2.23 4.08
N ALA A 125 -5.22 -1.57 4.42
CA ALA A 125 -5.40 -0.79 5.63
C ALA A 125 -6.73 -1.15 6.28
N PHE A 126 -6.73 -1.39 7.60
CA PHE A 126 -7.94 -1.77 8.35
C PHE A 126 -7.86 -1.43 9.85
N PRO A 127 -9.00 -1.20 10.52
CA PRO A 127 -10.29 -0.79 9.94
C PRO A 127 -10.14 0.53 9.17
N ILE A 128 -10.68 0.65 7.96
CA ILE A 128 -10.29 1.74 7.05
C ILE A 128 -10.74 3.14 7.50
N GLU A 129 -11.76 3.25 8.35
CA GLU A 129 -12.29 4.52 8.89
C GLU A 129 -11.53 5.01 10.12
N ASP A 130 -10.82 4.11 10.80
CA ASP A 130 -9.94 4.39 11.94
C ASP A 130 -8.74 3.44 11.86
N THR A 131 -7.88 3.68 10.86
CA THR A 131 -6.80 2.77 10.49
C THR A 131 -5.85 2.55 11.65
N LYS A 132 -5.83 1.33 12.18
CA LYS A 132 -4.84 0.88 13.18
C LYS A 132 -3.72 0.07 12.56
N TYR A 133 -3.99 -0.59 11.44
CA TYR A 133 -3.08 -1.54 10.83
C TYR A 133 -2.92 -1.28 9.34
N VAL A 134 -1.68 -1.43 8.86
CA VAL A 134 -1.36 -1.57 7.44
C VAL A 134 -0.71 -2.93 7.23
N ILE A 135 -1.07 -3.61 6.14
CA ILE A 135 -0.48 -4.89 5.74
C ILE A 135 0.01 -4.75 4.31
N LEU A 136 1.30 -4.98 4.11
CA LEU A 136 1.91 -5.03 2.79
C LEU A 136 2.23 -6.48 2.45
N THR A 137 1.52 -7.03 1.46
CA THR A 137 1.78 -8.36 0.93
C THR A 137 2.47 -8.27 -0.42
N ILE A 138 3.46 -9.13 -0.63
CA ILE A 138 4.27 -9.16 -1.84
C ILE A 138 4.32 -10.60 -2.35
N VAL A 139 4.12 -10.77 -3.66
CA VAL A 139 4.30 -12.03 -4.36
C VAL A 139 5.20 -11.77 -5.57
N ASP A 140 6.39 -12.35 -5.56
CA ASP A 140 7.36 -12.22 -6.64
C ASP A 140 7.14 -13.32 -7.70
N GLU A 141 7.13 -12.91 -8.97
CA GLU A 141 6.90 -13.77 -10.15
C GLU A 141 5.69 -14.74 -10.03
N PRO A 142 4.48 -14.26 -9.66
CA PRO A 142 3.34 -15.14 -9.46
C PRO A 142 2.98 -15.87 -10.75
N LYS A 143 2.67 -17.17 -10.62
CA LYS A 143 2.18 -18.02 -11.70
C LYS A 143 0.75 -18.45 -11.39
N LEU A 144 -0.19 -18.15 -12.28
CA LEU A 144 -1.55 -18.69 -12.21
C LEU A 144 -1.58 -19.98 -13.03
N GLN A 145 -1.51 -21.13 -12.35
CA GLN A 145 -1.60 -22.42 -13.03
C GLN A 145 -2.95 -22.57 -13.74
N GLY A 146 -2.93 -22.99 -15.01
CA GLY A 146 -4.14 -23.30 -15.78
C GLY A 146 -5.07 -22.11 -16.06
N SER A 147 -4.63 -20.86 -15.86
CA SER A 147 -5.43 -19.66 -16.10
C SER A 147 -4.90 -18.87 -17.29
N SER A 148 -5.82 -18.42 -18.15
CA SER A 148 -5.53 -17.41 -19.18
C SER A 148 -5.50 -15.97 -18.61
N ARG A 149 -5.81 -15.78 -17.33
CA ARG A 149 -5.81 -14.47 -16.69
C ARG A 149 -4.39 -14.01 -16.36
N ALA A 150 -4.14 -12.71 -16.49
CA ALA A 150 -2.91 -12.10 -16.01
C ALA A 150 -2.77 -12.31 -14.49
N ALA A 151 -1.57 -12.73 -14.06
CA ALA A 151 -1.21 -12.87 -12.66
C ALA A 151 -1.00 -11.49 -12.02
N THR A 152 -2.09 -10.77 -11.76
CA THR A 152 -2.09 -9.43 -11.15
C THR A 152 -2.14 -9.51 -9.63
N ALA A 153 -1.80 -8.41 -8.96
CA ALA A 153 -1.81 -8.34 -7.50
C ALA A 153 -3.22 -8.56 -6.91
N GLY A 154 -4.28 -8.17 -7.63
CA GLY A 154 -5.66 -8.36 -7.19
C GLY A 154 -6.07 -9.83 -7.04
N VAL A 155 -5.44 -10.74 -7.78
CA VAL A 155 -5.72 -12.20 -7.73
C VAL A 155 -4.60 -13.00 -7.05
N SER A 156 -3.54 -12.35 -6.57
CA SER A 156 -2.40 -12.99 -5.91
C SER A 156 -2.13 -12.39 -4.53
N ALA A 157 -1.52 -11.20 -4.46
CA ALA A 157 -1.16 -10.53 -3.21
C ALA A 157 -2.37 -10.08 -2.37
N ALA A 158 -3.48 -9.68 -3.00
CA ALA A 158 -4.66 -9.19 -2.29
C ALA A 158 -5.38 -10.28 -1.47
N PRO A 159 -5.67 -11.48 -2.03
CA PRO A 159 -6.20 -12.60 -1.24
C PRO A 159 -5.29 -13.02 -0.08
N MET A 160 -3.97 -12.89 -0.23
CA MET A 160 -3.04 -13.16 0.88
C MET A 160 -3.27 -12.20 2.04
N ALA A 161 -3.43 -10.89 1.78
CA ALA A 161 -3.72 -9.91 2.81
C ALA A 161 -5.08 -10.18 3.47
N ALA A 162 -6.11 -10.49 2.67
CA ALA A 162 -7.43 -10.86 3.19
C ALA A 162 -7.37 -12.05 4.15
N ASN A 163 -6.59 -13.08 3.82
CA ASN A 163 -6.39 -14.25 4.66
C ASN A 163 -5.67 -13.94 5.97
N ILE A 164 -4.65 -13.07 5.94
CA ILE A 164 -3.94 -12.60 7.14
C ILE A 164 -4.92 -11.84 8.05
N ILE A 165 -5.65 -10.87 7.51
CA ILE A 165 -6.61 -10.06 8.25
C ILE A 165 -7.68 -10.94 8.89
N ARG A 166 -8.29 -11.85 8.12
CA ARG A 166 -9.35 -12.75 8.62
C ARG A 166 -8.92 -13.55 9.85
N ARG A 167 -7.64 -13.91 9.95
CA ARG A 167 -7.09 -14.69 11.07
C ARG A 167 -6.61 -13.81 12.23
N ALA A 168 -6.00 -12.67 11.91
CA ALA A 168 -5.35 -11.82 12.91
C ALA A 168 -6.29 -10.78 13.54
N ALA A 169 -7.31 -10.30 12.83
CA ALA A 169 -8.10 -9.14 13.24
C ALA A 169 -8.75 -9.32 14.64
N THR A 170 -9.35 -10.47 14.92
CA THR A 170 -9.91 -10.76 16.26
C THR A 170 -8.83 -10.79 17.34
N MET A 171 -7.66 -11.36 17.06
CA MET A 171 -6.52 -11.38 18.00
C MET A 171 -5.98 -9.97 18.27
N LEU A 172 -6.12 -9.08 17.30
CA LEU A 172 -5.75 -7.67 17.36
C LEU A 172 -6.83 -6.77 18.00
N GLY A 173 -7.91 -7.37 18.54
CA GLY A 173 -9.01 -6.66 19.18
C GLY A 173 -9.96 -5.94 18.21
N VAL A 174 -9.88 -6.24 16.91
CA VAL A 174 -10.81 -5.69 15.92
C VAL A 174 -12.05 -6.59 15.86
N THR A 175 -13.18 -6.03 16.30
CA THR A 175 -14.49 -6.72 16.26
C THR A 175 -15.03 -6.74 14.83
N PRO A 176 -15.52 -7.89 14.33
CA PRO A 176 -16.18 -7.93 13.04
C PRO A 176 -17.56 -7.26 13.09
N ASP A 177 -17.90 -6.53 12.03
CA ASP A 177 -19.20 -5.92 11.80
C ASP A 177 -19.79 -6.42 10.47
N PHE A 178 -20.85 -7.22 10.58
CA PHE A 178 -21.53 -7.83 9.43
C PHE A 178 -22.72 -7.01 8.92
N THR A 179 -23.01 -5.85 9.52
CA THR A 179 -24.16 -5.02 9.15
C THR A 179 -23.89 -4.09 7.95
N LEU A 180 -22.64 -4.05 7.49
CA LEU A 180 -22.12 -3.04 6.56
C LEU A 180 -21.74 -3.57 5.16
N GLN A 181 -22.10 -4.80 4.81
CA GLN A 181 -21.63 -5.48 3.58
C GLN A 181 -22.77 -6.05 2.73
#